data_AF-A0A535FW79-F1
#
_entry.id   AF-A0A535FW79-F1
#
_cell.length_a   1.000
_cell.length_b   1.000
_cell.length_c   1.000
_cell.angle_alpha   90.00
_cell.angle_beta   90.00
_cell.angle_gamma   90.00
#
_symmetry.space_group_name_H-M   'P 1'
#
loop_
_entity.id
_entity.type
_entity.pdbx_description
1 polymer ?
#
loop_
_entity_poly.entity_id
_entity_poly.type
_entity_poly.pdbx_seq_one_letter_code
_entity_poly.pdbx_strand_id
1 'polypeptide(L)'
;MSQTQRPETHSSYHFAFSRERSNLCGVTLSASVEGNAIAEVMSKKPGVKITRYPAIIRVDGVRMLEFNMDEIGDALGYDPGEYGVYDFEVETSTHYGRMVRLDDKVLIFANPEDAAEYLGFAESEAAPA
;
A
#
# COMPACT_ATOMS: atom_id res chain seq x y z
N MET A 1 -49.65 -34.29 -17.10
CA MET A 1 -49.15 -32.90 -17.12
C MET A 1 -47.65 -32.96 -16.96
N SER A 2 -46.91 -32.80 -18.06
CA SER A 2 -45.44 -32.87 -18.07
C SER A 2 -44.89 -31.55 -17.54
N GLN A 3 -44.22 -31.57 -16.39
CA GLN A 3 -43.48 -30.39 -15.91
C GLN A 3 -42.18 -30.30 -16.71
N THR A 4 -42.14 -29.38 -17.66
CA THR A 4 -40.91 -28.95 -18.34
C THR A 4 -40.01 -28.26 -17.30
N GLN A 5 -38.96 -28.95 -16.86
CA GLN A 5 -37.94 -28.38 -16.00
C GLN A 5 -37.10 -27.39 -16.81
N ARG A 6 -37.11 -26.12 -16.42
CA ARG A 6 -36.28 -25.06 -17.02
C ARG A 6 -34.80 -25.36 -16.74
N PRO A 7 -33.88 -25.15 -17.69
CA PRO A 7 -32.47 -25.32 -17.43
C PRO A 7 -31.99 -24.21 -16.48
N GLU A 8 -31.44 -24.62 -15.34
CA GLU A 8 -30.86 -23.72 -14.34
C GLU A 8 -29.47 -23.29 -14.82
N THR A 9 -29.37 -22.06 -15.33
CA THR A 9 -28.11 -21.46 -15.77
C THR A 9 -27.20 -21.23 -14.56
N HIS A 10 -26.45 -22.25 -14.15
CA HIS A 10 -25.35 -22.09 -13.19
C HIS A 10 -24.22 -21.32 -13.88
N SER A 11 -23.88 -20.16 -13.33
CA SER A 11 -22.79 -19.33 -13.82
C SER A 11 -21.46 -20.11 -13.76
N SER A 12 -20.85 -20.34 -14.91
CA SER A 12 -19.66 -21.20 -15.10
C SER A 12 -18.34 -20.58 -14.64
N TYR A 13 -18.35 -19.77 -13.58
CA TYR A 13 -17.11 -19.17 -13.07
C TYR A 13 -16.26 -20.23 -12.37
N HIS A 14 -15.23 -20.71 -13.07
CA HIS A 14 -14.16 -21.51 -12.49
C HIS A 14 -13.22 -20.58 -11.72
N PHE A 15 -13.38 -20.54 -10.39
CA PHE A 15 -12.41 -19.88 -9.51
C PHE A 15 -11.21 -20.82 -9.28
N ALA A 16 -10.01 -20.33 -9.55
CA ALA A 16 -8.77 -21.02 -9.21
C ALA A 16 -8.14 -20.33 -7.98
N PHE A 17 -7.80 -21.13 -6.97
CA PHE A 17 -7.11 -20.63 -5.78
C PHE A 17 -5.60 -20.76 -5.98
N SER A 18 -4.87 -19.65 -5.83
CA SER A 18 -3.40 -19.60 -5.88
C SER A 18 -2.87 -18.92 -4.61
N ARG A 19 -1.79 -19.45 -4.02
CA ARG A 19 -1.08 -18.88 -2.86
C ARG A 19 0.22 -18.17 -3.27
N GLU A 20 0.26 -17.64 -4.48
CA GLU A 20 1.43 -16.93 -4.99
C GLU A 20 1.54 -15.52 -4.41
N ARG A 21 2.77 -15.00 -4.33
CA ARG A 21 3.04 -13.64 -3.88
C ARG A 21 2.48 -12.65 -4.90
N SER A 22 1.64 -11.74 -4.44
CA SER A 22 1.05 -10.69 -5.30
C SER A 22 2.09 -9.65 -5.73
N ASN A 23 3.17 -9.46 -4.97
CA ASN A 23 4.14 -8.37 -5.13
C ASN A 23 3.51 -6.97 -5.12
N LEU A 24 2.35 -6.84 -4.45
CA LEU A 24 1.64 -5.58 -4.27
C LEU A 24 1.66 -5.17 -2.81
N CYS A 25 1.75 -3.88 -2.58
CA CYS A 25 1.57 -3.23 -1.28
C CYS A 25 0.65 -2.03 -1.43
N GLY A 26 0.03 -1.59 -0.35
CA GLY A 26 -0.81 -0.40 -0.42
C GLY A 26 -1.27 0.12 0.91
N VAL A 27 -1.79 1.35 0.86
CA VAL A 27 -2.33 2.06 2.01
C VAL A 27 -3.64 2.73 1.63
N THR A 28 -4.56 2.77 2.58
CA THR A 28 -5.84 3.45 2.48
C THR A 28 -5.80 4.70 3.35
N LEU A 29 -5.91 5.85 2.70
CA LEU A 29 -5.94 7.16 3.33
C LEU A 29 -7.37 7.67 3.45
N SER A 30 -7.62 8.53 4.41
CA SER A 30 -8.84 9.35 4.46
C SER A 30 -8.88 10.31 3.27
N ALA A 31 -10.06 10.65 2.75
CA ALA A 31 -10.22 11.65 1.69
C ALA A 31 -10.19 13.10 2.24
N SER A 32 -9.25 13.40 3.13
CA SER A 32 -8.95 14.72 3.70
C SER A 32 -8.11 15.58 2.75
N VAL A 33 -7.75 16.81 3.14
CA VAL A 33 -6.85 17.66 2.36
C VAL A 33 -5.48 17.00 2.24
N GLU A 34 -4.98 16.50 3.37
CA GLU A 34 -3.73 15.78 3.55
C GLU A 34 -3.71 14.51 2.71
N GLY A 35 -4.74 13.67 2.81
CA GLY A 35 -4.86 12.45 2.00
C GLY A 35 -4.90 12.73 0.50
N ASN A 36 -5.51 13.84 0.07
CA ASN A 36 -5.52 14.24 -1.33
C ASN A 36 -4.14 14.71 -1.81
N ALA A 37 -3.40 15.47 -1.00
CA ALA A 37 -2.04 15.92 -1.30
C ALA A 37 -1.06 14.74 -1.39
N ILE A 38 -1.11 13.83 -0.41
CA ILE A 38 -0.32 12.59 -0.43
C ILE A 38 -0.61 11.80 -1.71
N ALA A 39 -1.88 11.66 -2.09
CA ALA A 39 -2.26 10.94 -3.30
C ALA A 39 -1.74 11.62 -4.58
N GLU A 40 -1.67 12.96 -4.62
CA GLU A 40 -1.10 13.70 -5.74
C GLU A 40 0.41 13.47 -5.85
N VAL A 41 1.14 13.57 -4.74
CA VAL A 41 2.58 13.29 -4.66
C VAL A 41 2.87 11.86 -5.14
N MET A 42 2.14 10.88 -4.60
CA MET A 42 2.32 9.48 -4.93
C MET A 42 1.94 9.13 -6.38
N SER A 43 1.00 9.87 -6.99
CA SER A 43 0.61 9.65 -8.39
C SER A 43 1.75 9.90 -9.39
N LYS A 44 2.75 10.68 -9.00
CA LYS A 44 3.93 11.01 -9.82
C LYS A 44 4.99 9.90 -9.77
N LYS A 45 4.88 8.94 -8.85
CA LYS A 45 5.87 7.86 -8.65
C LYS A 45 5.58 6.66 -9.55
N PRO A 46 6.62 6.01 -10.10
CA PRO A 46 6.44 4.87 -11.00
C PRO A 46 5.88 3.65 -10.23
N GLY A 47 4.99 2.89 -10.88
CA GLY A 47 4.42 1.68 -10.29
C GLY A 47 3.38 1.92 -9.20
N VAL A 48 2.90 3.17 -9.05
CA VAL A 48 1.82 3.53 -8.13
C VAL A 48 0.49 3.66 -8.87
N LYS A 49 -0.58 3.13 -8.26
CA LYS A 49 -1.95 3.26 -8.73
C LYS A 49 -2.80 3.89 -7.62
N ILE A 50 -3.40 5.04 -7.94
CA ILE A 50 -4.32 5.74 -7.04
C ILE A 50 -5.76 5.41 -7.42
N THR A 51 -6.58 5.03 -6.44
CA THR A 51 -8.03 4.85 -6.61
C THR A 51 -8.76 5.73 -5.60
N ARG A 52 -9.54 6.69 -6.09
CA ARG A 52 -10.28 7.63 -5.24
C ARG A 52 -11.72 7.14 -5.05
N TYR A 53 -12.15 7.05 -3.79
CA TYR A 53 -13.52 6.80 -3.39
C TYR A 53 -14.06 8.05 -2.66
N PRO A 54 -15.38 8.17 -2.44
CA PRO A 54 -15.96 9.37 -1.83
C PRO A 54 -15.41 9.75 -0.45
N ALA A 55 -14.98 8.76 0.36
CA ALA A 55 -14.49 8.98 1.73
C ALA A 55 -13.06 8.49 1.98
N ILE A 56 -12.48 7.73 1.04
CA ILE A 56 -11.16 7.12 1.19
C ILE A 56 -10.39 7.19 -0.12
N ILE A 57 -9.07 7.18 -0.03
CA ILE A 57 -8.17 7.11 -1.19
C ILE A 57 -7.29 5.89 -1.00
N ARG A 58 -7.27 5.00 -2.00
CA ARG A 58 -6.40 3.83 -2.00
C ARG A 58 -5.17 4.09 -2.84
N VAL A 59 -4.00 3.90 -2.24
CA VAL A 59 -2.69 3.98 -2.88
C VAL A 59 -2.13 2.57 -2.96
N ASP A 60 -2.11 1.99 -4.14
CA ASP A 60 -1.52 0.68 -4.42
C ASP A 60 -0.17 0.88 -5.11
N GLY A 61 0.82 0.04 -4.80
CA GLY A 61 2.16 0.08 -5.37
C GLY A 61 2.70 -1.32 -5.67
N VAL A 62 3.67 -1.37 -6.59
CA VAL A 62 4.37 -2.61 -6.98
C VAL A 62 5.70 -2.70 -6.23
N ARG A 63 5.92 -3.82 -5.53
CA ARG A 63 7.04 -4.13 -4.63
C ARG A 63 7.20 -3.22 -3.41
N MET A 64 7.14 -1.91 -3.56
CA MET A 64 7.38 -0.95 -2.48
C MET A 64 6.69 0.39 -2.74
N LEU A 65 6.21 1.03 -1.68
CA LEU A 65 5.80 2.42 -1.64
C LEU A 65 6.70 3.20 -0.68
N GLU A 66 7.17 4.37 -1.11
CA GLU A 66 7.94 5.29 -0.28
C GLU A 66 7.21 6.63 -0.15
N PHE A 67 6.94 7.01 1.08
CA PHE A 67 6.33 8.27 1.48
C PHE A 67 7.40 9.12 2.18
N ASN A 68 7.91 10.13 1.48
CA ASN A 68 8.86 11.08 2.04
C ASN A 68 8.08 12.22 2.70
N MET A 69 8.34 12.49 3.99
CA MET A 69 7.56 13.46 4.75
C MET A 69 7.85 14.90 4.30
N ASP A 70 9.07 15.22 3.88
CA ASP A 70 9.42 16.54 3.35
C ASP A 70 8.71 16.80 2.01
N GLU A 71 8.65 15.80 1.14
CA GLU A 71 7.95 15.89 -0.16
C GLU A 71 6.44 16.12 0.03
N ILE A 72 5.85 15.47 1.03
CA ILE A 72 4.43 15.61 1.36
C ILE A 72 4.18 16.96 2.06
N GLY A 73 5.06 17.37 2.97
CA GLY A 73 5.00 18.65 3.66
C GLY A 73 5.06 19.83 2.70
N ASP A 74 6.00 19.80 1.73
CA ASP A 74 6.12 20.84 0.68
C ASP A 74 4.84 20.92 -0.17
N ALA A 75 4.25 19.78 -0.53
CA ALA A 75 2.98 19.74 -1.25
C ALA A 75 1.79 20.32 -0.45
N LEU A 76 1.86 20.27 0.87
CA LEU A 76 0.88 20.85 1.79
C LEU A 76 1.18 22.32 2.13
N GLY A 77 2.37 22.82 1.79
CA GLY A 77 2.83 24.16 2.12
C GLY A 77 3.35 24.32 3.55
N TYR A 78 3.79 23.23 4.18
CA TYR A 78 4.45 23.24 5.48
C TYR A 78 5.95 23.53 5.36
N ASP A 79 6.54 24.08 6.42
CA ASP A 79 7.99 24.24 6.50
C ASP A 79 8.68 22.87 6.71
N PRO A 80 9.96 22.71 6.30
CA PRO A 80 10.68 21.45 6.44
C PRO A 80 10.70 20.93 7.89
N GLY A 81 10.29 19.68 8.08
CA GLY A 81 10.20 19.04 9.41
C GLY A 81 8.94 19.34 10.21
N GLU A 82 8.00 20.16 9.72
CA GLU A 82 6.70 20.36 10.38
C GLU A 82 5.73 19.19 10.14
N TYR A 83 5.75 18.61 8.94
CA TYR A 83 4.96 17.42 8.63
C TYR A 83 5.78 16.17 8.95
N GLY A 84 5.32 15.37 9.91
CA GLY A 84 6.03 14.19 10.39
C GLY A 84 5.32 12.87 10.10
N VAL A 85 6.00 11.78 10.44
CA VAL A 85 5.44 10.42 10.31
C VAL A 85 4.18 10.21 11.15
N TYR A 86 4.05 10.90 12.29
CA TYR A 86 2.85 10.84 13.12
C TYR A 86 1.64 11.47 12.44
N ASP A 87 1.83 12.59 11.72
CA ASP A 87 0.76 13.24 10.97
C ASP A 87 0.29 12.38 9.80
N PHE A 88 1.22 11.70 9.13
CA PHE A 88 0.90 10.69 8.13
C PHE A 88 0.03 9.57 8.71
N GLU A 89 0.32 9.08 9.92
CA GLU A 89 -0.45 7.99 10.53
C GLU A 89 -1.90 8.36 10.83
N VAL A 90 -2.18 9.62 11.18
CA VAL A 90 -3.53 10.13 11.43
C VAL A 90 -4.42 9.96 10.19
N GLU A 91 -3.82 10.13 9.00
CA GLU A 91 -4.54 10.02 7.73
C GLU A 91 -4.63 8.58 7.22
N THR A 92 -3.81 7.68 7.73
CA THR A 92 -3.80 6.27 7.32
C THR A 92 -4.77 5.44 8.14
N SER A 93 -5.73 4.80 7.46
CA SER A 93 -6.69 3.90 8.11
C SER A 93 -6.19 2.45 8.17
N THR A 94 -5.70 1.95 7.04
CA THR A 94 -5.30 0.55 6.84
C THR A 94 -4.20 0.48 5.81
N HIS A 95 -3.35 -0.55 5.91
CA HIS A 95 -2.31 -0.84 4.94
C HIS A 95 -2.16 -2.34 4.78
N TYR A 96 -1.67 -2.77 3.62
CA TYR A 96 -1.27 -4.15 3.36
C TYR A 96 0.16 -4.17 2.81
N GLY A 97 0.94 -5.14 3.27
CA GLY A 97 2.40 -5.15 3.13
C GLY A 97 3.08 -4.89 4.48
N ARG A 98 4.41 -4.85 4.47
CA ARG A 98 5.23 -4.59 5.64
C ARG A 98 5.59 -3.11 5.71
N MET A 99 4.95 -2.39 6.63
CA MET A 99 5.29 -0.99 6.89
C MET A 99 6.54 -0.88 7.78
N VAL A 100 7.45 -0.01 7.37
CA VAL A 100 8.65 0.40 8.12
C VAL A 100 8.59 1.92 8.26
N ARG A 101 8.63 2.40 9.50
CA ARG A 101 8.64 3.83 9.80
C ARG A 101 10.05 4.24 10.18
N LEU A 102 10.53 5.29 9.55
CA LEU A 102 11.79 5.97 9.87
C LEU A 102 11.45 7.38 10.37
N ASP A 103 12.46 8.19 10.69
CA ASP A 103 12.23 9.55 11.17
C ASP A 103 11.74 10.48 10.05
N ASP A 104 12.23 10.29 8.82
CA ASP A 104 12.00 11.16 7.65
C ASP A 104 10.98 10.60 6.64
N LYS A 105 10.68 9.31 6.71
CA LYS A 105 9.86 8.62 5.70
C LYS A 105 9.17 7.37 6.22
N VAL A 106 8.14 6.97 5.50
CA VAL A 106 7.43 5.71 5.68
C VAL A 106 7.59 4.86 4.43
N LEU A 107 7.99 3.60 4.63
CA LEU A 107 8.13 2.61 3.57
C LEU A 107 7.09 1.52 3.76
N ILE A 108 6.49 1.03 2.68
CA ILE A 108 5.60 -0.14 2.71
C ILE A 108 6.10 -1.12 1.66
N PHE A 109 6.59 -2.28 2.10
CA PHE A 109 7.08 -3.35 1.23
C PHE A 109 5.98 -4.36 0.95
N ALA A 110 5.93 -4.88 -0.28
CA ALA A 110 5.02 -5.97 -0.64
C ALA A 110 5.46 -7.30 0.01
N ASN A 111 6.76 -7.56 0.02
CA ASN A 111 7.34 -8.79 0.55
C ASN A 111 8.09 -8.50 1.87
N PRO A 112 7.89 -9.31 2.92
CA PRO A 112 8.62 -9.16 4.19
C PRO A 112 10.13 -9.30 4.06
N GLU A 113 10.61 -10.10 3.09
CA GLU A 113 12.03 -10.33 2.85
C GLU A 113 12.75 -9.04 2.43
N ASP A 114 12.12 -8.25 1.55
CA ASP A 114 12.65 -6.96 1.09
C ASP A 114 12.79 -5.98 2.27
N ALA A 115 11.84 -6.01 3.21
CA ALA A 115 11.90 -5.20 4.42
C ALA A 115 12.99 -5.66 5.40
N ALA A 116 13.23 -6.98 5.50
CA ALA A 116 14.27 -7.54 6.35
C ALA A 116 15.68 -7.20 5.82
N GLU A 117 15.88 -7.26 4.50
CA GLU A 117 17.10 -6.82 3.84
C GLU A 117 17.33 -5.31 4.07
N TYR A 118 16.30 -4.48 3.90
CA TYR A 118 16.38 -3.04 4.13
C TYR A 118 16.82 -2.68 5.57
N LEU A 119 16.33 -3.43 6.55
CA LEU A 119 16.61 -3.21 7.97
C LEU A 119 17.91 -3.89 8.45
N GLY A 120 18.62 -4.63 7.58
CA GLY A 120 19.84 -5.34 7.96
C GLY A 120 19.60 -6.58 8.83
N PHE A 121 18.40 -7.16 8.81
CA PHE A 121 18.06 -8.40 9.52
C PHE A 121 18.27 -9.67 8.68
N ALA A 122 18.71 -9.53 7.42
CA ALA A 122 19.16 -10.68 6.63
C ALA A 122 20.39 -11.31 7.32
N GLU A 123 20.33 -12.62 7.56
CA GLU A 123 21.31 -13.39 8.34
C GLU A 123 22.76 -12.93 8.12
N SER A 124 23.47 -12.66 9.23
CA SER A 124 24.92 -12.86 9.24
C SER A 124 25.17 -14.32 8.85
N GLU A 125 25.91 -14.52 7.78
CA GLU A 125 26.50 -15.79 7.36
C GLU A 125 26.70 -16.73 8.55
N ALA A 126 26.04 -17.90 8.52
CA ALA A 126 26.16 -18.90 9.55
C ALA A 126 27.64 -19.20 9.82
N ALA A 127 28.12 -18.85 11.01
CA ALA A 127 29.48 -19.18 11.43
C ALA A 127 29.62 -20.71 11.41
N PRO A 128 30.59 -21.28 10.66
CA PRO A 128 30.81 -22.71 10.66
C PRO A 128 31.36 -23.12 12.04
N ALA A 129 30.66 -24.05 12.69
CA ALA A 129 31.11 -24.73 13.91
C ALA A 129 32.03 -25.91 13.58
#